data_AF-A0A970X315-F1
#
_entry.id   AF-A0A970X315-F1
#
_cell.length_a   1.000
_cell.length_b   1.000
_cell.length_c   1.000
_cell.angle_alpha   90.00
_cell.angle_beta   90.00
_cell.angle_gamma   90.00
#
_symmetry.space_group_name_H-M   'P 1'
#
loop_
_entity.id
_entity.type
_entity.pdbx_description
1 polymer ?
#
loop_
_entity_poly.entity_id
_entity_poly.type
_entity_poly.pdbx_seq_one_letter_code
_entity_poly.pdbx_strand_id
1 'polypeptide(L)'
;MNPWRQFFDLNGYQGKPRADVRSIVFLNCNLNCNRFGTMQGNPLDSVSNILFKFVTVQAKDPTFKSSYTKIQFEQVTVNGSDFYGRP
;
A
#
# COMPACT_ATOMS: atom_id res chain seq x y z
N MET A 1 23.11 21.96 -19.53
CA MET A 1 21.91 21.35 -18.92
C MET A 1 21.92 21.73 -17.46
N ASN A 2 21.09 22.68 -17.03
CA ASN A 2 21.05 23.07 -15.61
C ASN A 2 20.29 22.00 -14.82
N PRO A 3 20.82 21.53 -13.67
CA PRO A 3 20.16 20.50 -12.88
C PRO A 3 18.84 21.06 -12.34
N TRP A 4 17.78 20.29 -12.48
CA TRP A 4 16.48 20.57 -11.87
C TRP A 4 16.66 20.69 -10.35
N ARG A 5 16.53 21.90 -9.80
CA ARG A 5 16.56 22.14 -8.35
C ARG A 5 15.12 22.16 -7.86
N GLN A 6 14.72 21.12 -7.13
CA GLN A 6 13.44 21.10 -6.44
C GLN A 6 13.50 22.09 -5.27
N PHE A 7 12.83 23.24 -5.40
CA PHE A 7 12.70 24.22 -4.33
C PHE A 7 11.58 23.78 -3.38
N PHE A 8 11.93 23.12 -2.28
CA PHE A 8 11.09 23.20 -1.08
C PHE A 8 11.98 23.56 0.11
N ASP A 9 11.80 24.78 0.60
CA ASP A 9 12.32 25.23 1.88
C ASP A 9 11.18 25.12 2.89
N LEU A 10 11.45 24.48 4.02
CA LEU A 10 10.49 24.27 5.11
C LEU A 10 10.35 25.50 6.02
N ASN A 11 11.01 26.63 5.70
CA ASN A 11 10.93 27.90 6.45
C ASN A 11 11.12 27.73 7.97
N GLY A 12 12.08 26.88 8.36
CA GLY A 12 12.37 26.62 9.78
C GLY A 12 11.36 25.72 10.50
N TYR A 13 10.41 25.09 9.80
CA TYR A 13 9.51 24.09 10.38
C TYR A 13 10.29 22.93 11.00
N GLN A 14 10.15 22.78 12.33
CA GLN A 14 10.83 21.74 13.13
C GLN A 14 10.01 20.46 13.28
N GLY A 15 8.76 20.45 12.80
CA GLY A 15 7.93 19.26 12.85
C GLY A 15 8.45 18.20 11.88
N LYS A 16 8.40 16.93 12.29
CA LYS A 16 8.64 15.85 11.34
C LYS A 16 7.48 15.81 10.33
N PRO A 17 7.76 15.72 9.02
CA PRO A 17 6.70 15.56 8.03
C PRO A 17 5.91 14.28 8.32
N ARG A 18 4.59 14.35 8.13
CA ARG A 18 3.65 13.26 8.31
C ARG A 18 2.81 13.12 7.05
N ALA A 19 2.65 11.90 6.57
CA ALA A 19 1.73 11.58 5.50
C ALA A 19 0.41 11.01 6.04
N ASP A 20 -0.69 11.37 5.39
CA ASP A 20 -1.99 10.77 5.61
C ASP A 20 -2.44 10.08 4.31
N VAL A 21 -2.41 8.75 4.30
CA VAL A 21 -2.80 7.91 3.16
C VAL A 21 -4.15 7.26 3.48
N ARG A 22 -5.19 7.58 2.71
CA ARG A 22 -6.53 7.08 3.02
C ARG A 22 -7.43 6.92 1.82
N SER A 23 -8.45 6.08 1.98
CA SER A 23 -9.55 5.90 1.01
C SER A 23 -9.05 5.44 -0.36
N ILE A 24 -8.19 4.42 -0.35
CA ILE A 24 -7.64 3.81 -1.56
C ILE A 24 -8.37 2.50 -1.80
N VAL A 25 -8.88 2.33 -3.02
CA VAL A 25 -9.54 1.10 -3.46
C VAL A 25 -8.80 0.55 -4.67
N PHE A 26 -8.34 -0.69 -4.56
CA PHE A 26 -7.91 -1.50 -5.69
C PHE A 26 -9.10 -2.35 -6.12
N LEU A 27 -9.66 -2.05 -7.28
CA LEU A 27 -10.90 -2.66 -7.76
C LEU A 27 -10.68 -3.38 -9.09
N ASN A 28 -11.21 -4.60 -9.22
CA ASN A 28 -11.26 -5.35 -10.46
C ASN A 28 -9.88 -5.50 -11.14
N CYS A 29 -8.90 -5.94 -10.36
CA CYS A 29 -7.52 -6.08 -10.82
C CYS A 29 -7.19 -7.55 -11.11
N ASN A 30 -6.51 -7.81 -12.23
CA ASN A 30 -5.90 -9.11 -12.52
C ASN A 30 -4.39 -8.92 -12.66
N LEU A 31 -3.62 -9.48 -11.73
CA LEU A 31 -2.20 -9.17 -11.55
C LEU A 31 -1.35 -10.44 -11.70
N ASN A 32 -0.23 -10.32 -12.41
CA ASN A 32 0.84 -11.31 -12.41
C ASN A 32 2.13 -10.64 -11.94
N CYS A 33 2.70 -11.12 -10.83
CA CYS A 33 3.76 -10.42 -10.12
C CYS A 33 4.73 -11.37 -9.42
N ASN A 34 5.89 -10.85 -9.00
CA ASN A 34 6.82 -11.65 -8.20
C ASN A 34 6.38 -11.74 -6.72
N ARG A 35 5.76 -10.68 -6.18
CA ARG A 35 5.28 -10.60 -4.79
C ARG A 35 3.93 -9.94 -4.76
N PHE A 36 2.98 -10.49 -4.00
CA PHE A 36 1.64 -9.91 -3.91
C PHE A 36 1.67 -8.48 -3.36
N GLY A 37 2.32 -8.24 -2.22
CA GLY A 37 2.45 -6.86 -1.74
C GLY A 37 3.19 -6.69 -0.42
N THR A 38 3.75 -5.51 -0.26
CA THR A 38 4.27 -5.01 1.02
C THR A 38 3.75 -3.60 1.22
N MET A 39 3.11 -3.34 2.36
CA MET A 39 2.74 -2.00 2.81
C MET A 39 3.53 -1.62 4.05
N GLN A 40 4.37 -0.60 3.92
CA GLN A 40 5.20 -0.02 4.98
C GLN A 40 5.14 1.51 4.88
N GLY A 41 5.38 2.18 5.99
CA GLY A 41 5.52 3.63 6.05
C GLY A 41 6.12 4.04 7.38
N ASN A 42 6.21 5.35 7.64
CA ASN A 42 6.87 5.84 8.84
C ASN A 42 5.95 5.73 10.06
N PRO A 43 6.49 5.61 11.28
CA PRO A 43 5.68 5.52 12.51
C PRO A 43 4.73 6.70 12.74
N LEU A 44 5.04 7.87 12.17
CA LEU A 44 4.21 9.07 12.29
C LEU A 44 3.08 9.12 11.24
N ASP A 45 3.19 8.35 10.16
CA ASP A 45 2.22 8.37 9.06
C ASP A 45 0.90 7.70 9.49
N SER A 46 -0.22 8.20 8.98
CA SER A 46 -1.51 7.51 9.12
C SER A 46 -1.91 6.82 7.83
N VAL A 47 -2.34 5.55 7.97
CA VAL A 47 -2.89 4.76 6.86
C VAL A 47 -4.24 4.22 7.29
N SER A 48 -5.28 4.49 6.50
CA SER A 48 -6.65 4.07 6.83
C SER A 48 -7.49 3.82 5.57
N ASN A 49 -8.55 2.99 5.70
CA ASN A 49 -9.52 2.75 4.63
C ASN A 49 -8.87 2.31 3.31
N ILE A 50 -8.05 1.26 3.37
CA ILE A 50 -7.46 0.62 2.19
C ILE A 50 -8.24 -0.66 1.91
N LEU A 51 -8.77 -0.78 0.69
CA LEU A 51 -9.60 -1.90 0.28
C LEU A 51 -9.07 -2.52 -1.02
N PHE A 52 -8.92 -3.84 -1.01
CA PHE A 52 -8.75 -4.65 -2.23
C PHE A 52 -10.07 -5.38 -2.48
N LYS A 53 -10.69 -5.15 -3.63
CA LYS A 53 -11.99 -5.71 -3.98
C LYS A 53 -12.01 -6.30 -5.38
N PHE A 54 -12.43 -7.54 -5.52
CA PHE A 54 -12.40 -8.28 -6.80
C PHE A 54 -11.00 -8.27 -7.42
N VAL A 55 -10.02 -8.80 -6.69
CA VAL A 55 -8.62 -8.81 -7.14
C VAL A 55 -8.15 -10.25 -7.28
N THR A 56 -7.61 -10.59 -8.44
CA THR A 56 -7.00 -11.89 -8.72
C THR A 56 -5.51 -11.70 -8.91
N VAL A 57 -4.70 -12.47 -8.19
CA VAL A 57 -3.25 -12.36 -8.20
C VAL A 57 -2.62 -13.71 -8.48
N GLN A 58 -1.71 -13.75 -9.45
CA GLN A 58 -0.71 -14.80 -9.57
C GLN A 58 0.64 -14.24 -9.09
N ALA A 59 1.20 -14.81 -8.04
CA ALA A 59 2.44 -14.36 -7.43
C ALA A 59 3.40 -15.52 -7.11
N LYS A 60 4.70 -15.32 -7.33
CA LYS A 60 5.73 -16.26 -6.86
C LYS A 60 5.76 -16.33 -5.33
N ASP A 61 5.73 -15.17 -4.69
CA ASP A 61 5.49 -15.03 -3.24
C ASP A 61 4.07 -14.48 -3.02
N PRO A 62 3.12 -15.32 -2.56
CA PRO A 62 1.74 -14.91 -2.34
C PRO A 62 1.55 -14.10 -1.04
N THR A 63 2.61 -13.88 -0.26
CA THR A 63 2.50 -13.20 1.03
C THR A 63 2.18 -11.73 0.85
N PHE A 64 1.21 -11.25 1.63
CA PHE A 64 1.00 -9.83 1.85
C PHE A 64 1.62 -9.42 3.20
N LYS A 65 2.57 -8.49 3.18
CA LYS A 65 3.23 -8.00 4.41
C LYS A 65 2.75 -6.59 4.72
N SER A 66 2.25 -6.36 5.93
CA SER A 66 1.94 -5.00 6.35
C SER A 66 2.18 -4.78 7.84
N SER A 67 2.63 -3.56 8.18
CA SER A 67 2.59 -3.04 9.55
C SER A 67 1.23 -2.45 9.93
N TYR A 68 0.29 -2.38 8.99
CA TYR A 68 -1.03 -1.77 9.18
C TYR A 68 -2.10 -2.85 9.33
N THR A 69 -2.95 -2.69 10.35
CA THR A 69 -3.97 -3.68 10.73
C THR A 69 -5.35 -3.43 10.11
N LYS A 70 -5.55 -2.29 9.44
CA LYS A 70 -6.87 -1.85 8.91
C LYS A 70 -6.95 -1.89 7.40
N ILE A 71 -6.45 -2.98 6.80
CA ILE A 71 -6.54 -3.24 5.36
C ILE A 71 -7.59 -4.31 5.15
N GLN A 72 -8.50 -4.06 4.21
CA GLN A 72 -9.61 -4.95 3.90
C GLN A 72 -9.38 -5.66 2.57
N PHE A 73 -9.70 -6.95 2.55
CA PHE A 73 -9.65 -7.80 1.37
C PHE A 73 -11.04 -8.41 1.16
N GLU A 74 -11.70 -8.07 0.06
CA GLU A 74 -13.02 -8.56 -0.32
C GLU A 74 -12.92 -9.26 -1.67
N GLN A 75 -13.26 -10.56 -1.74
CA GLN A 75 -13.21 -11.30 -3.01
C GLN A 75 -11.82 -11.18 -3.67
N VAL A 76 -10.78 -11.41 -2.87
CA VAL A 76 -9.39 -11.41 -3.33
C VAL A 76 -8.92 -12.85 -3.41
N THR A 77 -8.34 -13.23 -4.55
CA THR A 77 -7.74 -14.55 -4.75
C THR A 77 -6.26 -14.39 -5.06
N VAL A 78 -5.44 -15.22 -4.41
CA VAL A 78 -4.00 -15.26 -4.63
C VAL A 78 -3.61 -16.71 -4.94
N ASN A 79 -3.04 -16.94 -6.12
CA ASN A 79 -2.68 -18.26 -6.64
C ASN A 79 -3.84 -19.27 -6.61
N GLY A 80 -5.05 -18.82 -6.92
CA GLY A 80 -6.26 -19.66 -6.98
C GLY A 80 -6.94 -19.92 -5.63
N SER A 81 -6.41 -19.39 -4.52
CA SER A 81 -7.01 -19.51 -3.18
C SER A 81 -7.52 -18.16 -2.70
N ASP A 82 -8.62 -18.17 -1.96
CA ASP A 82 -9.13 -16.96 -1.30
C ASP A 82 -8.10 -16.39 -0.32
N PHE A 83 -7.98 -15.07 -0.32
CA PHE A 83 -7.08 -14.32 0.53
C PHE A 83 -7.84 -13.43 1.50
N TYR A 84 -7.69 -13.71 2.80
CA TYR A 84 -8.42 -13.01 3.87
C TYR A 84 -7.56 -12.03 4.68
N GLY A 85 -6.28 -11.88 4.32
CA GLY A 85 -5.28 -11.25 5.20
C GLY A 85 -4.95 -12.14 6.39
N ARG A 86 -3.74 -12.00 6.95
CA ARG A 86 -3.47 -12.52 8.30
C ARG A 86 -3.70 -11.38 9.28
N PRO A 87 -4.25 -11.64 10.49
CA PRO A 87 -4.21 -10.67 11.57
C PRO A 87 -2.78 -10.24 11.89
#